data_AF-A0A7S3E282-F1
#
_entry.id   AF-A0A7S3E282-F1
#
_cell.length_a   1.000
_cell.length_b   1.000
_cell.length_c   1.000
_cell.angle_alpha   90.00
_cell.angle_beta   90.00
_cell.angle_gamma   90.00
#
_symmetry.space_group_name_H-M   'P 1'
#
loop_
_entity.id
_entity.type
_entity.pdbx_description
1 polymer ?
#
loop_
_entity_poly.entity_id
_entity_poly.type
_entity_poly.pdbx_seq_one_letter_code
_entity_poly.pdbx_strand_id
1 'polypeptide(L)'
;MLSGSVQIVNQKAGAVAAVASRKPTLARRAAARKAASVSVNRSAPVFKRERSVRVNAGNDELKSKAQDLLTTAADKWEETEDKPTVVTLALAGLVTLIVTSSLLGALDKVPFLGGILELVGIGYSAYFAYNNLLFTPDREELTKKVDDIKSKIL
;
A
#
# COMPACT_ATOMS: atom_id res chain seq x y z
N MET A 1 7.20 -58.16 33.96
CA MET A 1 7.35 -57.87 32.52
C MET A 1 6.28 -58.67 31.77
N LEU A 2 5.17 -58.04 31.43
CA LEU A 2 4.11 -58.69 30.65
C LEU A 2 3.84 -57.81 29.44
N SER A 3 4.25 -58.35 28.29
CA SER A 3 4.16 -57.76 26.96
C SER A 3 2.69 -57.76 26.52
N GLY A 4 2.12 -56.57 26.37
CA GLY A 4 0.78 -56.37 25.82
C GLY A 4 0.87 -56.04 24.34
N SER A 5 0.47 -56.99 23.50
CA SER A 5 0.24 -56.80 22.06
C SER A 5 -0.98 -57.60 21.66
N VAL A 6 -2.12 -56.92 21.49
CA VAL A 6 -3.29 -57.49 20.79
C VAL A 6 -3.76 -56.46 19.78
N GLN A 7 -3.84 -56.92 18.53
CA GLN A 7 -4.12 -56.14 17.34
C GLN A 7 -5.60 -55.79 17.19
N ILE A 8 -5.78 -54.78 16.35
CA ILE A 8 -6.95 -53.98 16.02
C ILE A 8 -7.95 -54.79 15.17
N VAL A 9 -9.22 -54.80 15.58
CA VAL A 9 -10.37 -55.22 14.75
C VAL A 9 -11.21 -53.99 14.39
N ASN A 10 -11.03 -53.57 13.15
CA ASN A 10 -11.98 -53.21 12.10
C ASN A 10 -13.39 -52.63 12.42
N GLN A 11 -13.68 -51.58 11.63
CA GLN A 11 -14.98 -51.09 11.11
C GLN A 11 -15.94 -50.34 12.05
N LYS A 12 -16.11 -49.04 11.79
CA LYS A 12 -17.31 -48.53 11.10
C LYS A 12 -17.13 -47.10 10.55
N ALA A 13 -17.76 -46.89 9.39
CA ALA A 13 -17.70 -45.77 8.47
C ALA A 13 -18.11 -44.38 8.99
N GLY A 14 -17.45 -43.36 8.43
CA GLY A 14 -17.95 -41.99 8.32
C GLY A 14 -17.71 -41.50 6.88
N ALA A 15 -18.81 -41.24 6.17
CA ALA A 15 -18.84 -40.78 4.78
C ALA A 15 -18.59 -39.27 4.69
N VAL A 16 -17.93 -38.78 3.62
CA VAL A 16 -18.47 -37.86 2.59
C VAL A 16 -17.33 -37.31 1.71
N ALA A 17 -17.43 -37.48 0.38
CA ALA A 17 -16.96 -36.56 -0.67
C ALA A 17 -16.93 -37.27 -2.03
N ALA A 18 -17.66 -36.75 -3.03
CA ALA A 18 -17.29 -36.66 -4.45
C ALA A 18 -18.55 -36.50 -5.31
N VAL A 19 -18.81 -35.29 -5.82
CA VAL A 19 -19.75 -35.06 -6.92
C VAL A 19 -18.92 -34.71 -8.15
N ALA A 20 -18.84 -35.66 -9.08
CA ALA A 20 -18.19 -35.52 -10.37
C ALA A 20 -19.20 -35.78 -11.50
N SER A 21 -19.25 -34.80 -12.42
CA SER A 21 -19.51 -34.88 -13.87
C SER A 21 -20.42 -36.00 -14.42
N ARG A 22 -21.59 -35.61 -14.95
CA ARG A 22 -22.35 -36.39 -15.94
C ARG A 22 -22.47 -35.64 -17.27
N LYS A 23 -21.92 -36.26 -18.32
CA LYS A 23 -22.11 -35.92 -19.75
C LYS A 23 -23.50 -36.41 -20.20
N PRO A 24 -24.19 -35.72 -21.12
CA PRO A 24 -25.21 -36.36 -21.96
C PRO A 24 -24.74 -36.49 -23.41
N THR A 25 -24.85 -37.71 -23.95
CA THR A 25 -24.64 -38.05 -25.36
C THR A 25 -25.98 -38.20 -26.09
N LEU A 26 -26.17 -37.36 -27.12
CA LEU A 26 -26.73 -37.61 -28.47
C LEU A 26 -28.10 -38.32 -28.67
N ALA A 27 -29.05 -37.58 -29.27
CA ALA A 27 -29.91 -38.02 -30.40
C ALA A 27 -30.73 -36.81 -30.92
N ARG A 28 -30.33 -36.18 -32.03
CA ARG A 28 -30.86 -36.37 -33.39
C ARG A 28 -32.35 -35.98 -33.55
N ARG A 29 -32.58 -34.75 -34.00
CA ARG A 29 -33.73 -34.41 -34.85
C ARG A 29 -33.26 -33.48 -35.97
N ALA A 30 -33.21 -34.05 -37.17
CA ALA A 30 -32.92 -33.35 -38.41
C ALA A 30 -34.23 -32.79 -38.98
N ALA A 31 -34.22 -31.55 -39.47
CA ALA A 31 -35.06 -31.13 -40.58
C ALA A 31 -34.48 -29.83 -41.17
N ALA A 32 -34.04 -29.96 -42.41
CA ALA A 32 -33.42 -28.95 -43.24
C ALA A 32 -34.24 -27.66 -43.35
N ARG A 33 -33.58 -26.50 -43.27
CA ARG A 33 -33.91 -25.38 -44.15
C ARG A 33 -32.64 -24.72 -44.70
N LYS A 34 -32.73 -24.57 -46.02
CA LYS A 34 -31.74 -24.24 -47.03
C LYS A 34 -31.43 -22.74 -47.00
N ALA A 35 -30.13 -22.43 -47.10
CA ALA A 35 -29.52 -21.25 -47.71
C ALA A 35 -30.16 -19.86 -47.49
N ALA A 36 -29.45 -19.02 -46.74
CA ALA A 36 -29.22 -17.63 -47.09
C ALA A 36 -27.77 -17.29 -46.70
N SER A 37 -26.86 -17.30 -47.66
CA SER A 37 -25.50 -16.80 -47.49
C SER A 37 -25.54 -15.28 -47.40
N VAL A 38 -25.80 -14.75 -46.21
CA VAL A 38 -25.53 -13.34 -45.91
C VAL A 38 -24.02 -13.23 -45.73
N SER A 39 -23.35 -12.69 -46.75
CA SER A 39 -21.98 -12.20 -46.63
C SER A 39 -22.00 -11.02 -45.65
N VAL A 40 -21.84 -11.31 -44.36
CA VAL A 40 -21.52 -10.29 -43.38
C VAL A 40 -20.04 -10.04 -43.53
N ASN A 41 -19.70 -8.91 -44.15
CA ASN A 41 -18.36 -8.35 -44.10
C ASN A 41 -18.07 -7.96 -42.65
N ARG A 42 -17.72 -8.94 -41.82
CA ARG A 42 -17.26 -8.71 -40.45
C ARG A 42 -15.87 -8.15 -40.59
N SER A 43 -15.79 -6.82 -40.66
CA SER A 43 -14.57 -6.09 -40.33
C SER A 43 -14.05 -6.67 -39.03
N ALA A 44 -12.96 -7.42 -39.11
CA ALA A 44 -12.24 -7.85 -37.93
C ALA A 44 -11.97 -6.61 -37.07
N PRO A 45 -12.07 -6.68 -35.73
CA PRO A 45 -11.49 -5.62 -34.92
C PRO A 45 -10.01 -5.60 -35.27
N VAL A 46 -9.58 -4.58 -36.00
CA VAL A 46 -8.18 -4.27 -36.19
C VAL A 46 -7.64 -4.10 -34.78
N PHE A 47 -6.92 -5.11 -34.29
CA PHE A 47 -6.17 -5.01 -33.06
C PHE A 47 -5.37 -3.72 -33.18
N LYS A 48 -5.76 -2.73 -32.38
CA LYS A 48 -5.06 -1.47 -32.25
C LYS A 48 -3.68 -1.85 -31.73
N ARG A 49 -2.72 -1.95 -32.64
CA ARG A 49 -1.34 -2.31 -32.36
C ARG A 49 -0.86 -1.28 -31.35
N GLU A 50 -0.84 -1.66 -30.08
CA GLU A 50 -0.18 -0.88 -29.05
C GLU A 50 1.27 -0.79 -29.48
N ARG A 51 1.63 0.37 -30.04
CA ARG A 51 3.02 0.75 -30.18
C ARG A 51 3.51 0.84 -28.75
N SER A 52 4.15 -0.22 -28.26
CA SER A 52 4.99 -0.11 -27.09
C SER A 52 6.07 0.90 -27.46
N VAL A 53 5.86 2.17 -27.14
CA VAL A 53 6.93 3.15 -27.14
C VAL A 53 7.82 2.70 -26.00
N ARG A 54 8.84 1.92 -26.34
CA ARG A 54 9.95 1.69 -25.43
C ARG A 54 10.66 3.03 -25.30
N VAL A 55 10.26 3.78 -24.29
CA VAL A 55 11.07 4.87 -23.78
C VAL A 55 12.28 4.19 -23.14
N ASN A 56 13.34 4.01 -23.92
CA ASN A 56 14.67 3.90 -23.33
C ASN A 56 14.95 5.30 -22.76
N ALA A 57 14.52 5.52 -21.51
CA ALA A 57 14.98 6.68 -20.76
C ALA A 57 16.49 6.61 -20.78
N GLY A 58 17.12 7.63 -21.38
CA GLY A 58 18.55 7.67 -21.63
C GLY A 58 19.31 7.36 -20.35
N ASN A 59 19.82 6.14 -20.25
CA ASN A 59 20.67 5.73 -19.15
C ASN A 59 21.93 6.63 -19.14
N ASP A 60 22.30 7.18 -20.30
CA ASP A 60 23.42 8.10 -20.49
C ASP A 60 23.17 9.49 -19.91
N GLU A 61 21.94 10.06 -20.04
CA GLU A 61 21.57 11.36 -19.45
C GLU A 61 21.33 11.26 -17.93
N LEU A 62 20.79 10.13 -17.46
CA LEU A 62 20.63 9.88 -16.03
C LEU A 62 21.98 9.63 -15.36
N LYS A 63 22.88 8.90 -16.03
CA LYS A 63 24.24 8.67 -15.56
C LYS A 63 25.07 9.93 -15.57
N SER A 64 24.95 10.79 -16.59
CA SER A 64 25.65 12.08 -16.61
C SER A 64 25.17 13.00 -15.50
N LYS A 65 23.85 13.16 -15.32
CA LYS A 65 23.30 13.96 -14.21
C LYS A 65 23.63 13.37 -12.84
N ALA A 66 23.57 12.05 -12.68
CA ALA A 66 23.98 11.40 -11.44
C ALA A 66 25.47 11.63 -11.16
N GLN A 67 26.31 11.59 -12.20
CA GLN A 67 27.73 11.86 -12.07
C GLN A 67 28.02 13.32 -11.72
N ASP A 68 27.29 14.28 -12.30
CA ASP A 68 27.35 15.70 -11.96
C ASP A 68 26.90 15.97 -10.51
N LEU A 69 25.90 15.24 -10.02
CA LEU A 69 25.45 15.34 -8.63
C LEU A 69 26.46 14.71 -7.66
N LEU A 70 27.09 13.60 -8.05
CA LEU A 70 28.14 12.97 -7.25
C LEU A 70 29.41 13.83 -7.21
N THR A 71 29.80 14.48 -8.31
CA THR A 71 30.94 15.42 -8.31
C THR A 71 30.62 16.64 -7.47
N THR A 72 29.44 17.24 -7.62
CA THR A 72 29.02 18.38 -6.78
C THR A 72 28.98 17.99 -5.29
N ALA A 73 28.47 16.80 -4.97
CA ALA A 73 28.44 16.31 -3.60
C ALA A 73 29.84 16.01 -3.06
N ALA A 74 30.76 15.49 -3.89
CA ALA A 74 32.15 15.27 -3.53
C ALA A 74 32.88 16.59 -3.30
N ASP A 75 32.71 17.58 -4.17
CA ASP A 75 33.28 18.91 -4.01
C ASP A 75 32.79 19.57 -2.72
N LYS A 76 31.48 19.46 -2.43
CA LYS A 76 30.89 19.96 -1.17
C LYS A 76 31.33 19.17 0.06
N TRP A 77 31.61 17.88 -0.08
CA TRP A 77 32.15 17.05 0.99
C TRP A 77 33.60 17.40 1.32
N GLU A 78 34.40 17.77 0.32
CA GLU A 78 35.78 18.22 0.49
C GLU A 78 35.88 19.67 0.99
N GLU A 79 34.97 20.56 0.56
CA GLU A 79 34.87 21.95 1.06
C GLU A 79 34.37 22.01 2.53
N THR A 80 33.69 20.95 2.99
CA THR A 80 33.22 20.89 4.38
C THR A 80 34.41 20.62 5.32
N GLU A 81 34.81 21.64 6.08
CA GLU A 81 35.90 21.53 7.07
C GLU A 81 35.53 20.58 8.23
N ASP A 82 34.26 20.55 8.62
CA ASP A 82 33.74 19.75 9.75
C ASP A 82 33.14 18.39 9.32
N LYS A 83 33.91 17.61 8.55
CA LYS A 83 33.54 16.24 8.15
C LYS A 83 33.03 15.34 9.30
N PRO A 84 33.64 15.31 10.51
CA PRO A 84 33.14 14.46 11.60
C PRO A 84 31.75 14.90 12.09
N THR A 85 31.42 16.20 12.05
CA THR A 85 30.10 16.71 12.44
C THR A 85 29.03 16.26 11.45
N VAL A 86 29.31 16.31 10.15
CA VAL A 86 28.35 15.85 9.15
C VAL A 86 28.18 14.32 9.20
N VAL A 87 29.26 13.57 9.40
CA VAL A 87 29.18 12.10 9.56
C VAL A 87 28.38 11.72 10.81
N THR A 88 28.63 12.39 11.95
CA THR A 88 27.90 12.12 13.19
C THR A 88 26.43 12.52 13.08
N LEU A 89 26.12 13.62 12.41
CA LEU A 89 24.75 14.03 12.12
C LEU A 89 24.04 13.03 11.18
N ALA A 90 24.74 12.54 10.15
CA ALA A 90 24.20 11.54 9.24
C ALA A 90 23.93 10.21 9.96
N LEU A 91 24.85 9.76 10.82
CA LEU A 91 24.66 8.58 11.67
C LEU A 91 23.52 8.79 12.65
N ALA A 92 23.42 9.95 13.29
CA ALA A 92 22.32 10.29 14.18
C ALA A 92 20.98 10.27 13.43
N GLY A 93 20.94 10.80 12.20
CA GLY A 93 19.78 10.73 11.32
C GLY A 93 19.38 9.30 10.98
N LEU A 94 20.35 8.44 10.66
CA LEU A 94 20.11 7.02 10.39
C LEU A 94 19.57 6.29 11.62
N VAL A 95 20.19 6.49 12.80
CA VAL A 95 19.73 5.91 14.07
C VAL A 95 18.33 6.40 14.39
N THR A 96 18.05 7.70 14.18
CA THR A 96 16.71 8.28 14.38
C THR A 96 15.69 7.61 13.47
N LEU A 97 16.03 7.35 12.21
CA LEU A 97 15.15 6.64 11.28
C LEU A 97 14.90 5.20 11.71
N ILE A 98 15.94 4.48 12.15
CA ILE A 98 15.82 3.11 12.67
C ILE A 98 14.96 3.07 13.93
N VAL A 99 15.21 3.97 14.89
CA VAL A 99 14.46 4.07 16.15
C VAL A 99 13.01 4.42 15.86
N THR A 100 12.75 5.38 14.96
CA THR A 100 11.40 5.75 14.57
C THR A 100 10.68 4.59 13.90
N SER A 101 11.34 3.89 12.96
CA SER A 101 10.77 2.72 12.31
C SER A 101 10.49 1.57 13.29
N SER A 102 11.40 1.32 14.23
CA SER A 102 11.25 0.34 15.29
C SER A 102 10.14 0.71 16.26
N LEU A 103 10.03 1.99 16.62
CA LEU A 103 8.96 2.52 17.46
C LEU A 103 7.63 2.29 16.78
N LEU A 104 7.44 2.74 15.54
CA LEU A 104 6.20 2.52 14.77
C LEU A 104 5.85 1.03 14.68
N GLY A 105 6.84 0.18 14.38
CA GLY A 105 6.65 -1.27 14.37
C GLY A 105 6.25 -1.85 15.72
N ALA A 106 6.73 -1.28 16.84
CA ALA A 106 6.31 -1.65 18.18
C ALA A 106 4.91 -1.11 18.52
N LEU A 107 4.57 0.12 18.10
CA LEU A 107 3.23 0.70 18.30
C LEU A 107 2.16 -0.16 17.61
N ASP A 108 2.43 -0.65 16.39
CA ASP A 108 1.54 -1.57 15.66
C ASP A 108 1.37 -2.94 16.34
N LYS A 109 2.31 -3.33 17.21
CA LYS A 109 2.27 -4.60 17.96
C LYS A 109 1.66 -4.46 19.34
N VAL A 110 1.38 -3.23 19.80
CA VAL A 110 0.72 -2.98 21.09
C VAL A 110 -0.80 -2.91 20.85
N PRO A 111 -1.56 -3.92 21.30
CA PRO A 111 -2.98 -4.07 20.95
C PRO A 111 -3.90 -2.95 21.48
N PHE A 112 -3.41 -2.10 22.38
CA PHE A 112 -4.18 -1.01 22.97
C PHE A 112 -3.86 0.37 22.39
N LEU A 113 -2.69 0.55 21.78
CA LEU A 113 -2.22 1.89 21.44
C LEU A 113 -3.04 2.51 20.31
N GLY A 114 -3.41 1.72 19.30
CA GLY A 114 -4.30 2.16 18.22
C GLY A 114 -5.64 2.67 18.76
N GLY A 115 -6.28 1.91 19.66
CA GLY A 115 -7.55 2.33 20.27
C GLY A 115 -7.42 3.53 21.20
N ILE A 116 -6.31 3.67 21.94
CA ILE A 116 -6.07 4.83 22.81
C ILE A 116 -5.81 6.08 21.97
N LEU A 117 -4.98 6.00 20.91
CA LEU A 117 -4.71 7.13 20.02
C LEU A 117 -5.97 7.56 19.26
N GLU A 118 -6.82 6.62 18.85
CA GLU A 118 -8.12 6.92 18.24
C GLU A 118 -9.04 7.63 19.23
N LEU A 119 -9.13 7.14 20.47
CA LEU A 119 -9.93 7.78 21.52
C LEU A 119 -9.40 9.16 21.88
N VAL A 120 -8.08 9.34 21.93
CA VAL A 120 -7.44 10.64 22.18
C VAL A 120 -7.69 11.58 21.01
N GLY A 121 -7.59 11.11 19.76
CA GLY A 121 -7.87 11.90 18.57
C GLY A 121 -9.32 12.38 18.54
N ILE A 122 -10.28 11.46 18.69
CA ILE A 122 -11.71 11.79 18.73
C ILE A 122 -12.04 12.65 19.95
N GLY A 123 -11.50 12.31 21.12
CA GLY A 123 -11.71 13.05 22.36
C GLY A 123 -11.19 14.49 22.25
N TYR A 124 -10.00 14.68 21.70
CA TYR A 124 -9.43 16.00 21.49
C TYR A 124 -10.13 16.77 20.39
N SER A 125 -10.51 16.13 19.27
CA SER A 125 -11.30 16.78 18.23
C SER A 125 -12.69 17.20 18.74
N ALA A 126 -13.36 16.35 19.52
CA ALA A 126 -14.65 16.65 20.12
C ALA A 126 -14.53 17.76 21.18
N TYR A 127 -13.51 17.70 22.05
CA TYR A 127 -13.22 18.76 23.01
C TYR A 127 -12.87 20.08 22.31
N PHE A 128 -12.07 20.03 21.23
CA PHE A 128 -11.70 21.20 20.47
C PHE A 128 -12.93 21.83 19.80
N ALA A 129 -13.77 21.03 19.14
CA ALA A 129 -15.00 21.53 18.52
C ALA A 129 -15.99 22.06 19.57
N TYR A 130 -16.15 21.36 20.70
CA TYR A 130 -17.02 21.79 21.78
C TYR A 130 -16.53 23.09 22.40
N ASN A 131 -15.28 23.12 22.86
CA ASN A 131 -14.74 24.27 23.58
C ASN A 131 -14.48 25.47 22.66
N ASN A 132 -13.93 25.27 21.45
CA ASN A 132 -13.41 26.38 20.63
C ASN A 132 -14.36 26.83 19.51
N LEU A 133 -15.30 25.99 19.06
CA LEU A 133 -16.24 26.35 17.97
C LEU A 133 -17.66 26.63 18.47
N LEU A 134 -18.16 25.87 19.45
CA LEU A 134 -19.54 26.04 19.94
C LEU A 134 -19.67 27.19 20.95
N PHE A 135 -18.65 27.46 21.76
CA PHE A 135 -18.70 28.55 22.74
C PHE A 135 -18.27 29.89 22.15
N THR A 136 -19.13 30.88 22.40
CA THR A 136 -18.95 32.29 22.01
C THR A 136 -17.67 32.97 22.48
N PRO A 137 -17.30 32.89 23.77
CA PRO A 137 -16.08 33.54 24.20
C PRO A 137 -14.85 32.92 23.52
N ASP A 138 -14.81 31.60 23.39
CA ASP A 138 -13.65 30.90 22.86
C ASP A 138 -13.43 31.15 21.36
N ARG A 139 -14.50 31.21 20.54
CA ARG A 139 -14.35 31.52 19.10
C ARG A 139 -13.77 32.93 18.85
N GLU A 140 -14.10 33.91 19.70
CA GLU A 140 -13.55 35.27 19.60
C GLU A 140 -12.09 35.35 20.03
N GLU A 141 -11.68 34.55 21.00
CA GLU A 141 -10.29 34.46 21.41
C GLU A 141 -9.44 33.75 20.34
N LEU A 142 -9.97 32.72 19.68
CA LEU A 142 -9.30 32.05 18.57
C LEU A 142 -9.10 32.98 17.37
N THR A 143 -10.14 33.71 16.95
CA THR A 143 -9.99 34.66 15.83
C THR A 143 -8.98 35.76 16.16
N LYS A 144 -9.02 36.31 17.38
CA LYS A 144 -7.99 37.27 17.84
C LYS A 144 -6.58 36.69 17.76
N LYS A 145 -6.37 35.46 18.26
CA LYS A 145 -5.06 34.78 18.18
C LYS A 145 -4.61 34.57 16.73
N VAL A 146 -5.52 34.21 15.82
CA VAL A 146 -5.20 34.04 14.40
C VAL A 146 -4.85 35.36 13.73
N ASP A 147 -5.59 36.44 14.03
CA ASP A 147 -5.33 37.77 13.50
C ASP A 147 -4.02 38.37 14.05
N ASP A 148 -3.73 38.17 15.33
CA ASP A 148 -2.45 38.52 15.95
C ASP A 148 -1.28 37.82 15.24
N ILE A 149 -1.39 36.50 15.01
CA ILE A 149 -0.36 35.75 14.28
C ILE A 149 -0.21 36.26 12.85
N LYS A 150 -1.32 36.53 12.15
CA LYS A 150 -1.27 37.11 10.79
C LYS A 150 -0.55 38.45 10.78
N SER A 151 -0.91 39.36 11.68
CA SER A 151 -0.29 40.70 11.78
C SER A 151 1.19 40.68 12.18
N LYS A 152 1.65 39.58 12.78
CA LYS A 152 3.04 39.40 13.19
C LYS A 152 3.92 38.83 12.07
N ILE A 153 3.32 38.10 11.13
CA ILE A 153 4.04 37.46 10.01
C ILE A 153 3.95 38.31 8.73
N LEU A 154 2.80 38.93 8.45
CA LEU A 154 2.59 39.90 7.37
C LEU A 154 2.94 41.31 7.83
#